data_AF-A0A261QIR7-F1
#
_entry.id   AF-A0A261QIR7-F1
#
_cell.length_a   1.000
_cell.length_b   1.000
_cell.length_c   1.000
_cell.angle_alpha   90.00
_cell.angle_beta   90.00
_cell.angle_gamma   90.00
#
_symmetry.space_group_name_H-M   'P 1'
#
loop_
_entity.id
_entity.type
_entity.pdbx_description
1 polymer ?
#
loop_
_entity_poly.entity_id
_entity_poly.type
_entity_poly.pdbx_seq_one_letter_code
_entity_poly.pdbx_strand_id
1 'polypeptide(L)'
;MRKEWCTDEIEYLKEYVGFQKISSIAKKLDRSFESVLVKMNRLGLANTKSQTGLVTLGELAKILQVDRNTIKWWMKKHHLPFIQKVTRKSKNFYFIDPCQFWKWAEIHKEKITFSNIPHQALPPEPAWVKEERIKEKDNQLCKKRTYKCWTTKEDQRLIQLRQKGLTYAEIGRQMNRSVNSIIRRYERVVKEVEV
;
A
#
# COMPACT_ATOMS: atom_id res chain seq x y z
N MET A 1 -49.23 2.85 -7.08
CA MET A 1 -48.59 2.02 -8.12
C MET A 1 -47.09 1.90 -7.83
N ARG A 2 -46.50 0.71 -7.95
CA ARG A 2 -45.04 0.53 -7.83
C ARG A 2 -44.40 0.94 -9.15
N LYS A 3 -43.50 1.94 -9.13
CA LYS A 3 -42.71 2.35 -10.30
C LYS A 3 -41.67 1.26 -10.60
N GLU A 4 -41.90 0.47 -11.64
CA GLU A 4 -40.97 -0.55 -12.10
C GLU A 4 -39.66 0.10 -12.58
N TRP A 5 -38.55 -0.62 -12.45
CA TRP A 5 -37.24 -0.13 -12.86
C TRP A 5 -37.08 -0.36 -14.37
N CYS A 6 -36.89 0.70 -15.14
CA CYS A 6 -36.58 0.55 -16.56
C CYS A 6 -35.08 0.23 -16.77
N THR A 7 -34.76 -0.27 -17.96
CA THR A 7 -33.39 -0.62 -18.34
C THR A 7 -32.46 0.59 -18.25
N ASP A 8 -32.91 1.77 -18.66
CA ASP A 8 -32.12 3.01 -18.63
C ASP A 8 -31.82 3.46 -17.20
N GLU A 9 -32.79 3.36 -16.28
CA GLU A 9 -32.56 3.65 -14.85
C GLU A 9 -31.57 2.66 -14.23
N ILE A 10 -31.60 1.39 -14.65
CA ILE A 10 -30.66 0.37 -14.18
C ILE A 10 -29.25 0.64 -14.72
N GLU A 11 -29.12 1.04 -15.98
CA GLU A 11 -27.82 1.33 -16.59
C GLU A 11 -27.21 2.61 -16.01
N TYR A 12 -28.01 3.66 -15.87
CA TYR A 12 -27.63 4.86 -15.13
C TYR A 12 -27.20 4.52 -13.69
N LEU A 13 -27.93 3.62 -13.02
CA LEU A 13 -27.54 3.21 -11.68
C LEU A 13 -26.17 2.51 -11.68
N LYS A 14 -25.87 1.62 -12.61
CA LYS A 14 -24.55 0.96 -12.69
C LYS A 14 -23.42 1.96 -12.98
N GLU A 15 -23.61 2.82 -13.97
CA GLU A 15 -22.59 3.76 -14.42
C GLU A 15 -22.22 4.78 -13.32
N TYR A 16 -23.22 5.30 -12.60
CA TYR A 16 -23.01 6.38 -11.64
C TYR A 16 -22.85 5.90 -10.18
N VAL A 17 -23.12 4.63 -9.88
CA VAL A 17 -22.89 4.04 -8.55
C VAL A 17 -21.38 4.02 -8.26
N GLY A 18 -20.98 4.75 -7.20
CA GLY A 18 -19.58 4.93 -6.83
C GLY A 18 -18.92 6.18 -7.42
N PHE A 19 -19.61 6.93 -8.27
CA PHE A 19 -19.19 8.26 -8.75
C PHE A 19 -20.00 9.38 -8.10
N GLN A 20 -21.29 9.17 -7.87
CA GLN A 20 -22.18 10.15 -7.24
C GLN A 20 -22.72 9.68 -5.89
N LYS A 21 -23.14 10.64 -5.04
CA LYS A 21 -23.87 10.32 -3.82
C LYS A 21 -25.18 9.64 -4.20
N ILE A 22 -25.56 8.61 -3.46
CA ILE A 22 -26.83 7.89 -3.68
C ILE A 22 -28.02 8.86 -3.59
N SER A 23 -27.95 9.87 -2.73
CA SER A 23 -28.95 10.95 -2.67
C SER A 23 -29.08 11.75 -3.96
N SER A 24 -27.97 11.97 -4.69
CA SER A 24 -27.99 12.69 -5.98
C SER A 24 -28.55 11.80 -7.09
N ILE A 25 -28.18 10.52 -7.09
CA ILE A 25 -28.74 9.51 -8.02
C ILE A 25 -30.24 9.37 -7.80
N ALA A 26 -30.69 9.28 -6.55
CA ALA A 26 -32.09 9.21 -6.17
C ALA A 26 -32.89 10.43 -6.68
N LYS A 27 -32.34 11.64 -6.52
CA LYS A 27 -32.93 12.87 -7.08
C LYS A 27 -33.00 12.85 -8.61
N LYS A 28 -31.95 12.35 -9.28
CA LYS A 28 -31.91 12.31 -10.75
C LYS A 28 -32.84 11.27 -11.36
N LEU A 29 -33.00 10.13 -10.69
CA LEU A 29 -33.91 9.04 -11.09
C LEU A 29 -35.36 9.27 -10.62
N ASP A 30 -35.61 10.36 -9.88
CA ASP A 30 -36.90 10.64 -9.25
C ASP A 30 -37.43 9.43 -8.46
N ARG A 31 -36.58 8.93 -7.55
CA ARG A 31 -36.85 7.78 -6.68
C ARG A 31 -36.41 8.07 -5.25
N SER A 32 -37.01 7.38 -4.27
CA SER A 32 -36.56 7.48 -2.89
C SER A 32 -35.17 6.86 -2.71
N PHE A 33 -34.42 7.40 -1.73
CA PHE A 33 -33.10 6.89 -1.37
C PHE A 33 -33.13 5.38 -1.06
N GLU A 34 -34.13 4.95 -0.28
CA GLU A 34 -34.36 3.55 0.08
C GLU A 34 -34.64 2.67 -1.15
N SER A 35 -35.41 3.16 -2.13
CA SER A 35 -35.70 2.42 -3.37
C SER A 35 -34.42 2.14 -4.17
N VAL A 36 -33.57 3.17 -4.31
CA VAL A 36 -32.26 3.05 -4.98
C VAL A 36 -31.35 2.09 -4.21
N LEU A 37 -31.32 2.16 -2.88
CA LEU A 37 -30.50 1.30 -2.04
C LEU A 37 -30.90 -0.19 -2.18
N VAL A 38 -32.19 -0.49 -2.12
CA VAL A 38 -32.72 -1.86 -2.27
C VAL A 38 -32.40 -2.41 -3.66
N LYS A 39 -32.60 -1.62 -4.72
CA LYS A 39 -32.31 -2.06 -6.09
C LYS A 39 -30.81 -2.31 -6.28
N MET A 40 -29.97 -1.40 -5.83
CA MET A 40 -28.51 -1.52 -5.89
C MET A 40 -28.02 -2.76 -5.13
N ASN A 41 -28.59 -3.08 -3.96
CA ASN A 41 -28.27 -4.32 -3.24
C ASN A 41 -28.70 -5.57 -4.02
N ARG A 42 -29.91 -5.57 -4.62
CA ARG A 42 -30.40 -6.68 -5.46
C ARG A 42 -29.56 -6.90 -6.72
N LEU A 43 -28.98 -5.83 -7.26
CA LEU A 43 -28.09 -5.88 -8.42
C LEU A 43 -26.63 -6.23 -8.05
N GLY A 44 -26.32 -6.49 -6.78
CA GLY A 44 -24.95 -6.75 -6.32
C GLY A 44 -24.02 -5.52 -6.36
N LEU A 45 -24.57 -4.33 -6.66
CA LEU A 45 -23.87 -3.06 -6.77
C LEU A 45 -23.55 -2.44 -5.39
N ALA A 46 -23.86 -3.16 -4.31
CA ALA A 46 -23.55 -2.73 -2.96
C ALA A 46 -22.04 -2.52 -2.76
N ASN A 47 -21.22 -3.31 -3.46
CA ASN A 47 -19.77 -3.18 -3.46
C ASN A 47 -19.32 -2.24 -4.59
N THR A 48 -19.50 -0.93 -4.40
CA THR A 48 -19.13 0.12 -5.37
C THR A 48 -17.64 0.19 -5.70
N LYS A 49 -16.82 -0.70 -5.11
CA LYS A 49 -15.37 -0.80 -5.33
C LYS A 49 -15.04 -1.45 -6.67
N SER A 50 -15.76 -2.52 -7.04
CA SER A 50 -15.47 -3.31 -8.26
C SER A 50 -15.90 -2.61 -9.56
N GLN A 51 -16.78 -1.61 -9.47
CA GLN A 51 -17.40 -0.97 -10.63
C GLN A 51 -16.55 0.15 -11.25
N THR A 52 -15.55 0.68 -10.53
CA THR A 52 -14.85 1.91 -10.96
C THR A 52 -13.57 1.67 -11.76
N GLY A 53 -13.05 0.44 -11.79
CA GLY A 53 -11.70 0.15 -12.34
C GLY A 53 -10.55 0.80 -11.54
N LEU A 54 -10.86 1.54 -10.47
CA LEU A 54 -9.90 2.22 -9.61
C LEU A 54 -9.51 1.32 -8.45
N VAL A 55 -8.27 1.44 -8.01
CA VAL A 55 -7.73 0.69 -6.88
C VAL A 55 -7.75 1.55 -5.64
N THR A 56 -8.27 1.04 -4.53
CA THR A 56 -8.23 1.77 -3.27
C THR A 56 -6.80 1.84 -2.73
N LEU A 57 -6.49 2.86 -1.93
CA LEU A 57 -5.20 2.97 -1.26
C LEU A 57 -4.83 1.71 -0.45
N GLY A 58 -5.82 1.04 0.13
CA GLY A 58 -5.60 -0.20 0.90
C GLY A 58 -5.29 -1.42 0.03
N GLU A 59 -5.90 -1.50 -1.15
CA GLU A 59 -5.60 -2.56 -2.14
C GLU A 59 -4.22 -2.32 -2.76
N LEU A 60 -3.91 -1.08 -3.14
CA LEU A 60 -2.58 -0.73 -3.65
C LEU A 60 -1.49 -1.07 -2.64
N ALA A 61 -1.69 -0.76 -1.36
CA ALA A 61 -0.75 -1.12 -0.28
C ALA A 61 -0.48 -2.62 -0.21
N LYS A 62 -1.54 -3.44 -0.35
CA LYS A 62 -1.42 -4.91 -0.35
C LYS A 62 -0.69 -5.41 -1.59
N ILE A 63 -1.01 -4.89 -2.76
CA ILE A 63 -0.40 -5.27 -4.04
C ILE A 63 1.10 -4.94 -4.04
N LEU A 64 1.46 -3.76 -3.57
CA LEU A 64 2.86 -3.30 -3.49
C LEU A 64 3.62 -3.86 -2.27
N GLN A 65 2.93 -4.54 -1.35
CA GLN A 65 3.49 -4.98 -0.06
C GLN A 65 4.17 -3.85 0.72
N VAL A 66 3.55 -2.67 0.76
CA VAL A 66 4.02 -1.49 1.50
C VAL A 66 3.00 -1.06 2.54
N ASP A 67 3.45 -0.32 3.57
CA ASP A 67 2.53 0.25 4.54
C ASP A 67 1.62 1.31 3.89
N ARG A 68 0.37 1.38 4.37
CA ARG A 68 -0.61 2.36 3.87
C ARG A 68 -0.14 3.80 4.08
N ASN A 69 0.63 4.08 5.14
CA ASN A 69 1.17 5.42 5.38
C ASN A 69 2.29 5.77 4.41
N THR A 70 3.01 4.79 3.86
CA THR A 70 3.98 5.02 2.78
C THR A 70 3.29 5.57 1.55
N ILE A 71 2.16 4.98 1.14
CA ILE A 71 1.37 5.48 0.00
C ILE A 71 0.78 6.86 0.31
N LYS A 72 0.25 7.08 1.52
CA LYS A 72 -0.20 8.43 1.93
C LYS A 72 0.93 9.45 1.87
N TRP A 73 2.15 9.06 2.22
CA TRP A 73 3.32 9.92 2.14
C TRP A 73 3.70 10.21 0.68
N TRP A 74 3.61 9.22 -0.22
CA TRP A 74 3.77 9.45 -1.67
C TRP A 74 2.74 10.43 -2.23
N MET A 75 1.48 10.36 -1.79
CA MET A 75 0.45 11.34 -2.18
C MET A 75 0.80 12.75 -1.70
N LYS A 76 1.32 12.90 -0.49
CA LYS A 76 1.62 14.21 0.12
C LYS A 76 2.94 14.83 -0.35
N LYS A 77 3.96 14.03 -0.63
CA LYS A 77 5.34 14.50 -0.89
C LYS A 77 5.81 14.25 -2.30
N HIS A 78 5.30 13.21 -2.95
CA HIS A 78 5.68 12.83 -4.31
C HIS A 78 4.54 12.98 -5.31
N HIS A 79 3.46 13.65 -4.90
CA HIS A 79 2.32 14.00 -5.76
C HIS A 79 1.76 12.79 -6.53
N LEU A 80 1.70 11.62 -5.88
CA LEU A 80 1.06 10.44 -6.45
C LEU A 80 -0.40 10.81 -6.81
N PRO A 81 -0.83 10.66 -8.08
CA PRO A 81 -2.19 11.00 -8.48
C PRO A 81 -3.22 10.15 -7.73
N PHE A 82 -4.25 10.81 -7.18
CA PHE A 82 -5.33 10.14 -6.47
C PHE A 82 -6.66 10.87 -6.69
N ILE A 83 -7.74 10.13 -6.52
CA ILE A 83 -9.11 10.61 -6.57
C ILE A 83 -9.71 10.42 -5.18
N GLN A 84 -10.17 11.51 -4.56
CA GLN A 84 -10.83 11.47 -3.27
C GLN A 84 -12.34 11.34 -3.48
N LYS A 85 -12.96 10.31 -2.90
CA LYS A 85 -14.42 10.12 -2.96
C LYS A 85 -15.01 9.96 -1.56
N VAL A 86 -16.11 10.65 -1.31
CA VAL A 86 -16.89 10.50 -0.08
C VAL A 86 -17.91 9.38 -0.28
N THR A 87 -17.71 8.24 0.37
CA THR A 87 -18.70 7.15 0.37
C THR A 87 -19.73 7.35 1.50
N ARG A 88 -20.81 6.57 1.49
CA ARG A 88 -22.08 6.62 2.27
C ARG A 88 -22.08 7.20 3.71
N LYS A 89 -20.96 7.32 4.43
CA LYS A 89 -20.89 7.78 5.84
C LYS A 89 -19.63 8.60 6.18
N SER A 90 -19.45 9.78 5.58
CA SER A 90 -18.46 10.82 5.95
C SER A 90 -16.95 10.48 5.89
N LYS A 91 -16.55 9.23 5.68
CA LYS A 91 -15.12 8.87 5.49
C LYS A 91 -14.68 9.11 4.03
N ASN A 92 -13.59 9.85 3.89
CA ASN A 92 -12.90 10.05 2.62
C ASN A 92 -12.14 8.78 2.22
N PHE A 93 -12.45 8.25 1.05
CA PHE A 93 -11.70 7.16 0.43
C PHE A 93 -10.80 7.71 -0.66
N TYR A 94 -9.58 7.16 -0.73
CA TYR A 94 -8.60 7.48 -1.77
C TYR A 94 -8.55 6.35 -2.77
N PHE A 95 -8.78 6.70 -4.03
CA PHE A 95 -8.74 5.81 -5.18
C PHE A 95 -7.59 6.22 -6.09
N ILE A 96 -6.98 5.25 -6.73
CA ILE A 96 -5.82 5.42 -7.59
C ILE A 96 -6.13 4.71 -8.90
N ASP A 97 -5.97 5.44 -9.99
CA ASP A 97 -6.07 4.89 -11.34
C ASP A 97 -4.78 4.10 -11.64
N PRO A 98 -4.86 2.80 -11.99
CA PRO A 98 -3.70 1.99 -12.35
C PRO A 98 -2.82 2.62 -13.45
N CYS A 99 -3.40 3.23 -14.47
CA CYS A 99 -2.67 3.87 -15.57
C CYS A 99 -1.87 5.07 -15.07
N GLN A 100 -2.46 5.89 -14.19
CA GLN A 100 -1.79 7.05 -13.61
C GLN A 100 -0.72 6.63 -12.60
N PHE A 101 -1.00 5.55 -11.84
CA PHE A 101 -0.02 4.96 -10.95
C PHE A 101 1.22 4.51 -11.71
N TRP A 102 1.06 3.79 -12.83
CA TRP A 102 2.20 3.32 -13.62
C TRP A 102 3.04 4.46 -14.20
N LYS A 103 2.41 5.51 -14.72
CA LYS A 103 3.13 6.73 -15.16
C LYS A 103 3.93 7.37 -14.03
N TRP A 104 3.35 7.43 -12.84
CA TRP A 104 4.05 7.94 -11.66
C TRP A 104 5.19 7.02 -11.20
N ALA A 105 4.97 5.71 -11.24
CA ALA A 105 5.92 4.66 -10.84
C ALA A 105 7.15 4.61 -11.75
N GLU A 106 6.99 4.92 -13.04
CA GLU A 106 8.08 4.99 -14.01
C GLU A 106 9.08 6.10 -13.67
N ILE A 107 8.61 7.21 -13.11
CA ILE A 107 9.43 8.34 -12.67
C ILE A 107 10.05 8.06 -11.29
N HIS A 108 9.34 7.34 -10.42
CA HIS A 108 9.72 7.08 -9.03
C HIS A 108 10.11 5.61 -8.78
N LYS A 109 10.85 5.00 -9.73
CA LYS A 109 11.22 3.57 -9.69
C LYS A 109 11.96 3.20 -8.41
N GLU A 110 12.76 4.11 -7.85
CA GLU A 110 13.58 3.87 -6.67
C GLU A 110 12.76 3.67 -5.39
N LYS A 111 11.48 4.08 -5.38
CA LYS A 111 10.59 3.98 -4.21
C LYS A 111 9.82 2.67 -4.15
N ILE A 112 9.73 1.97 -5.28
CA ILE A 112 8.89 0.81 -5.45
C ILE A 112 9.79 -0.41 -5.59
N THR A 113 9.51 -1.45 -4.82
CA THR A 113 10.17 -2.75 -5.02
C THR A 113 9.31 -3.56 -5.98
N PHE A 114 9.66 -3.57 -7.27
CA PHE A 114 8.85 -4.22 -8.31
C PHE A 114 8.83 -5.74 -8.19
N SER A 115 9.88 -6.34 -7.62
CA SER A 115 9.96 -7.78 -7.33
C SER A 115 8.86 -8.27 -6.39
N ASN A 116 8.33 -7.40 -5.52
CA ASN A 116 7.31 -7.77 -4.54
C ASN A 116 5.89 -7.75 -5.11
N ILE A 117 5.69 -7.10 -6.26
CA ILE A 117 4.37 -6.92 -6.86
C ILE A 117 3.99 -8.22 -7.59
N PRO A 118 2.85 -8.86 -7.30
CA PRO A 118 2.42 -10.02 -8.10
C PRO A 118 2.21 -9.64 -9.57
N HIS A 119 2.50 -10.57 -10.50
CA HIS A 119 2.31 -10.31 -11.93
C HIS A 119 0.82 -10.04 -12.21
N GLN A 120 0.55 -9.05 -13.07
CA GLN A 120 -0.79 -8.62 -13.49
C GLN A 120 -1.71 -8.14 -12.36
N ALA A 121 -1.16 -7.81 -11.19
CA ALA A 121 -1.95 -7.32 -10.07
C ALA A 121 -2.58 -5.94 -10.30
N LEU A 122 -2.02 -5.14 -11.23
CA LEU A 122 -2.47 -3.79 -11.60
C LEU A 122 -2.50 -3.63 -13.13
N PRO A 123 -3.58 -4.06 -13.81
CA PRO A 123 -3.69 -3.89 -15.25
C PRO A 123 -4.02 -2.44 -15.64
N PRO A 124 -3.51 -1.94 -16.79
CA PRO A 124 -2.55 -2.60 -17.69
C PRO A 124 -1.12 -2.51 -17.14
N GLU A 125 -0.41 -3.63 -17.04
CA GLU A 125 1.00 -3.66 -16.59
C GLU A 125 1.93 -3.24 -17.74
N PRO A 126 2.73 -2.17 -17.59
CA PRO A 126 3.67 -1.74 -18.62
C PRO A 126 4.82 -2.75 -18.84
N ALA A 127 5.32 -2.83 -20.08
CA ALA A 127 6.42 -3.72 -20.43
C ALA A 127 7.70 -3.45 -19.61
N TRP A 128 7.99 -2.18 -19.29
CA TRP A 128 9.18 -1.79 -18.53
C TRP A 128 9.21 -2.39 -17.12
N VAL A 129 8.06 -2.75 -16.54
CA VAL A 129 8.00 -3.38 -15.20
C VAL A 129 8.72 -4.73 -15.21
N LYS A 130 8.63 -5.47 -16.32
CA LYS A 130 9.34 -6.75 -16.49
C LYS A 130 10.85 -6.55 -16.45
N GLU A 131 11.35 -5.50 -17.09
CA GLU A 131 12.77 -5.16 -17.12
C GLU A 131 13.29 -4.79 -15.72
N GLU A 132 12.53 -3.97 -14.98
CA GLU A 132 12.92 -3.58 -13.61
C GLU A 132 12.95 -4.78 -12.65
N ARG A 133 12.04 -5.75 -12.80
CA ARG A 133 12.09 -7.00 -12.02
C ARG A 133 13.37 -7.81 -12.28
N ILE A 134 13.85 -7.84 -13.53
CA ILE A 134 15.09 -8.54 -13.89
C ILE A 134 16.28 -7.82 -13.27
N LYS A 135 16.35 -6.49 -13.44
CA LYS A 135 17.41 -5.66 -12.82
C LYS A 135 17.48 -5.81 -11.30
N GLU A 136 16.34 -5.85 -10.61
CA GLU A 136 16.30 -6.02 -9.15
C GLU A 136 16.79 -7.40 -8.68
N LYS A 137 16.50 -8.45 -9.47
CA LYS A 137 17.02 -9.81 -9.21
C LYS A 137 18.53 -9.87 -9.40
N ASP A 138 19.02 -9.33 -10.52
CA ASP A 138 20.44 -9.40 -10.89
C ASP A 138 21.31 -8.58 -9.93
N ASN A 139 20.83 -7.41 -9.50
CA ASN A 139 21.58 -6.51 -8.61
C ASN A 139 21.59 -6.93 -7.12
N GLN A 140 20.96 -8.05 -6.73
CA GLN A 140 20.75 -8.46 -5.32
C GLN A 140 20.19 -7.34 -4.40
N LEU A 141 19.65 -6.25 -4.95
CA LEU A 141 19.06 -5.11 -4.22
C LEU A 141 17.85 -5.56 -3.37
N CYS A 142 17.29 -6.72 -3.70
CA CYS A 142 16.19 -7.38 -2.99
C CYS A 142 16.55 -7.92 -1.60
N LYS A 143 17.81 -7.88 -1.15
CA LYS A 143 18.15 -8.10 0.26
C LYS A 143 17.80 -6.84 1.07
N LYS A 144 16.51 -6.54 1.23
CA LYS A 144 16.06 -5.75 2.39
C LYS A 144 16.72 -6.42 3.60
N ARG A 145 17.66 -5.74 4.26
CA ARG A 145 18.25 -6.23 5.51
C ARG A 145 17.08 -6.41 6.45
N THR A 146 16.58 -7.63 6.56
CA THR A 146 15.49 -7.97 7.46
C THR A 146 15.91 -7.48 8.83
N TYR A 147 15.01 -6.74 9.48
CA TYR A 147 15.27 -6.29 10.84
C TYR A 147 15.50 -7.53 11.70
N LYS A 148 16.76 -7.81 12.03
CA LYS A 148 17.12 -8.92 12.91
C LYS A 148 16.99 -8.42 14.34
N CYS A 149 16.01 -8.94 15.05
CA CYS A 149 15.92 -8.75 16.51
C CYS A 149 17.25 -9.17 17.15
N TRP A 150 17.63 -8.48 18.21
CA TRP A 150 18.76 -8.88 19.04
C TRP A 150 18.28 -9.89 20.07
N THR A 151 18.95 -11.03 20.14
CA THR A 151 18.69 -12.04 21.17
C THR A 151 19.57 -11.80 22.39
N THR A 152 19.15 -12.25 23.57
CA THR A 152 19.95 -12.17 24.80
C THR A 152 21.33 -12.81 24.63
N LYS A 153 21.44 -13.90 23.84
CA LYS A 153 22.71 -14.55 23.52
C LYS A 153 23.62 -13.66 22.65
N GLU A 154 23.04 -12.96 21.67
CA GLU A 154 23.80 -12.00 20.86
C GLU A 154 24.26 -10.81 21.68
N ASP A 155 23.47 -10.33 22.65
CA ASP A 155 23.85 -9.24 23.54
C ASP A 155 25.01 -9.66 24.47
N GLN A 156 24.91 -10.84 25.10
CA GLN A 156 26.01 -11.40 25.88
C GLN A 156 27.28 -11.55 25.04
N ARG A 157 27.14 -12.03 23.79
CA ARG A 157 28.27 -12.15 22.87
C ARG A 157 28.86 -10.79 22.52
N LEU A 158 28.04 -9.78 22.30
CA LEU A 158 28.46 -8.41 22.02
C LEU A 158 29.25 -7.81 23.19
N ILE A 159 28.77 -7.96 24.43
CA ILE A 159 29.47 -7.51 25.64
C ILE A 159 30.83 -8.21 25.75
N GLN A 160 30.87 -9.54 25.61
CA GLN A 160 32.11 -10.32 25.68
C GLN A 160 33.14 -9.88 24.63
N LEU A 161 32.72 -9.62 23.39
CA LEU A 161 33.62 -9.17 22.33
C LEU A 161 34.17 -7.77 22.60
N ARG A 162 33.38 -6.88 23.22
CA ARG A 162 33.86 -5.56 23.65
C ARG A 162 34.82 -5.64 24.83
N GLN A 163 34.57 -6.51 25.81
CA GLN A 163 35.51 -6.77 26.91
C GLN A 163 36.85 -7.32 26.42
N LYS A 164 36.84 -8.09 25.30
CA LYS A 164 38.07 -8.56 24.63
C LYS A 164 38.80 -7.48 23.83
N GLY A 165 38.29 -6.25 23.79
CA GLY A 165 38.94 -5.12 23.11
C GLY A 165 38.70 -5.02 21.60
N LEU A 166 37.80 -5.84 21.01
CA LEU A 166 37.54 -5.77 19.57
C LEU A 166 36.85 -4.45 19.18
N THR A 167 37.19 -3.94 18.00
CA THR A 167 36.55 -2.77 17.41
C THR A 167 35.14 -3.09 16.92
N TYR A 168 34.26 -2.09 16.85
CA TYR A 168 32.90 -2.27 16.33
C TYR A 168 32.87 -2.79 14.88
N ALA A 169 33.90 -2.48 14.09
CA ALA A 169 34.04 -2.96 12.71
C ALA A 169 34.34 -4.47 12.65
N GLU A 170 35.20 -4.97 13.53
CA GLU A 170 35.51 -6.40 13.65
C GLU A 170 34.32 -7.19 14.18
N ILE A 171 33.64 -6.65 15.20
CA ILE A 171 32.42 -7.26 15.76
C ILE A 171 31.33 -7.32 14.69
N GLY A 172 31.15 -6.25 13.90
CA GLY A 172 30.19 -6.23 12.80
C GLY A 172 30.48 -7.32 11.76
N ARG A 173 31.75 -7.53 11.40
CA ARG A 173 32.17 -8.63 10.52
C ARG A 173 31.87 -10.00 11.13
N GLN A 174 32.21 -10.24 12.40
CA GLN A 174 31.97 -11.52 13.06
C GLN A 174 30.48 -11.84 13.25
N MET A 175 29.66 -10.84 13.59
CA MET A 175 28.23 -11.02 13.83
C MET A 175 27.38 -10.86 12.56
N ASN A 176 28.01 -10.59 11.41
CA ASN A 176 27.34 -10.28 10.15
C ASN A 176 26.24 -9.20 10.31
N ARG A 177 26.58 -8.13 11.03
CA ARG A 177 25.72 -6.97 11.30
C ARG A 177 26.46 -5.69 10.94
N SER A 178 25.72 -4.64 10.58
CA SER A 178 26.33 -3.34 10.28
C SER A 178 26.95 -2.73 11.54
N VAL A 179 28.06 -2.00 11.38
CA VAL A 179 28.75 -1.31 12.47
C VAL A 179 27.79 -0.42 13.27
N ASN A 180 26.93 0.33 12.58
CA ASN A 180 25.90 1.16 13.23
C ASN A 180 24.88 0.36 14.06
N SER A 181 24.56 -0.88 13.67
CA SER A 181 23.67 -1.75 14.45
C SER A 181 24.33 -2.21 15.74
N ILE A 182 25.63 -2.54 15.67
CA ILE A 182 26.45 -2.92 16.82
C ILE A 182 26.54 -1.78 17.83
N ILE A 183 26.94 -0.58 17.38
CA ILE A 183 27.10 0.61 18.24
C ILE A 183 25.82 0.91 19.00
N ARG A 184 24.69 1.06 18.28
CA ARG A 184 23.39 1.38 18.88
C ARG A 184 22.88 0.30 19.84
N ARG A 185 23.22 -0.98 19.60
CA ARG A 185 22.82 -2.04 20.53
C ARG A 185 23.66 -2.00 21.79
N TYR A 186 24.98 -1.88 21.65
CA TYR A 186 25.90 -1.84 22.78
C TYR A 186 25.55 -0.70 23.75
N GLU A 187 25.27 0.51 23.23
CA GLU A 187 24.85 1.66 24.04
C GLU A 187 23.57 1.40 24.86
N ARG A 188 22.61 0.63 24.33
CA ARG A 188 21.38 0.29 25.07
C ARG A 188 21.65 -0.75 26.14
N VAL A 189 22.39 -1.80 25.78
CA VAL A 189 22.68 -2.90 26.69
C VAL A 189 23.52 -2.44 27.87
N VAL A 190 24.50 -1.55 27.68
CA VAL A 190 25.28 -0.96 28.78
C VAL A 190 24.38 -0.15 29.72
N LYS A 191 23.49 0.69 29.18
CA LYS A 191 22.53 1.46 30.00
C LYS A 191 21.57 0.58 30.79
N GLU A 192 21.16 -0.56 30.23
CA GLU A 192 20.29 -1.53 30.91
C GLU A 192 21.00 -2.28 32.04
N VAL A 193 22.35 -2.33 32.05
CA VAL A 193 23.16 -3.01 33.08
C VAL A 193 23.62 -2.05 34.19
N GLU A 194 23.69 -0.75 33.92
CA GLU A 194 24.06 0.29 34.89
C GLU A 194 22.89 0.78 35.77
N VAL A 195 21.66 0.29 35.53
CA VAL A 195 20.44 0.56 36.31
C VAL A 195 20.11 -0.64 37.19
#